data_AF-A0A355H7B8-F1
#
_entry.id   AF-A0A355H7B8-F1
#
_cell.length_a   1.000
_cell.length_b   1.000
_cell.length_c   1.000
_cell.angle_alpha   90.00
_cell.angle_beta   90.00
_cell.angle_gamma   90.00
#
_symmetry.space_group_name_H-M   'P 1'
#
loop_
_entity.id
_entity.type
_entity.pdbx_description
1 polymer ?
#
loop_
_entity_poly.entity_id
_entity_poly.type
_entity_poly.pdbx_seq_one_letter_code
_entity_poly.pdbx_strand_id
1 'polypeptide(L)'
;MRPQSEIEIDVKKALSTIPEIRGITHIYCHYLNQELTVQVNILLDVEMRIRDAQKIASAARQKIEEIKDIDAADLHLELDDAL
;
A
#
# COMPACT_ATOMS: atom_id res chain seq x y z
N MET A 1 -13.94 3.35 -15.00
CA MET A 1 -12.97 2.78 -14.06
C MET A 1 -12.14 1.72 -14.77
N ARG A 2 -10.83 1.71 -14.53
CA ARG A 2 -9.95 0.66 -15.04
C ARG A 2 -10.17 -0.65 -14.26
N PRO A 3 -9.85 -1.82 -14.85
CA PRO A 3 -9.93 -3.10 -14.13
C PRO A 3 -9.09 -3.10 -12.85
N GLN A 4 -9.58 -3.74 -11.79
CA GLN A 4 -8.87 -3.86 -10.51
C GLN A 4 -7.46 -4.45 -10.67
N SER A 5 -7.30 -5.45 -11.55
CA SER A 5 -6.00 -6.07 -11.81
C SER A 5 -4.95 -5.09 -12.34
N GLU A 6 -5.36 -4.07 -13.10
CA GLU A 6 -4.44 -3.02 -13.56
C GLU A 6 -4.02 -2.10 -12.40
N ILE A 7 -4.97 -1.71 -11.56
CA ILE A 7 -4.70 -0.91 -10.35
C ILE A 7 -3.73 -1.66 -9.43
N GLU A 8 -3.96 -2.96 -9.18
CA GLU A 8 -3.08 -3.77 -8.34
C GLU A 8 -1.64 -3.85 -8.90
N ILE A 9 -1.48 -3.95 -10.22
CA ILE A 9 -0.16 -3.95 -10.86
C ILE A 9 0.55 -2.61 -10.65
N ASP A 10 -0.17 -1.49 -10.81
CA ASP A 10 0.39 -0.16 -10.63
C ASP A 10 0.81 0.08 -9.17
N VAL A 11 -0.03 -0.32 -8.20
CA VAL A 11 0.27 -0.27 -6.77
C VAL A 11 1.50 -1.11 -6.43
N LYS A 12 1.57 -2.36 -6.91
CA LYS A 12 2.73 -3.24 -6.69
C LYS A 12 4.03 -2.62 -7.22
N LYS A 13 3.99 -2.02 -8.42
CA LYS A 13 5.15 -1.32 -9.01
C LYS A 13 5.55 -0.08 -8.23
N ALA A 14 4.60 0.71 -7.75
CA ALA A 14 4.89 1.89 -6.96
C ALA A 14 5.59 1.50 -5.64
N LEU A 15 5.06 0.50 -4.94
CA LEU A 15 5.59 0.03 -3.66
C LEU A 15 6.91 -0.73 -3.79
N SER A 16 7.18 -1.41 -4.91
CA SER A 16 8.47 -2.07 -5.13
C SER A 16 9.66 -1.10 -5.16
N THR A 17 9.41 0.22 -5.22
CA THR A 17 10.45 1.26 -5.12
C THR A 17 10.86 1.58 -3.69
N ILE A 18 10.20 0.98 -2.68
CA ILE A 18 10.46 1.18 -1.26
C ILE A 18 11.08 -0.11 -0.70
N PRO A 19 12.41 -0.17 -0.51
CA PRO A 19 13.10 -1.40 -0.15
C PRO A 19 12.78 -1.91 1.27
N GLU A 20 12.26 -1.05 2.14
CA GLU A 20 11.87 -1.41 3.50
C GLU A 20 10.57 -2.24 3.56
N ILE A 21 9.77 -2.21 2.49
CA ILE A 21 8.57 -3.05 2.36
C ILE A 21 9.01 -4.46 1.97
N ARG A 22 8.88 -5.41 2.89
CA ARG A 22 9.26 -6.81 2.69
C ARG A 22 8.27 -7.56 1.80
N GLY A 23 7.00 -7.14 1.82
CA GLY A 23 5.96 -7.77 1.04
C GLY A 23 4.65 -7.00 1.08
N ILE A 24 3.74 -7.39 0.19
CA ILE A 24 2.35 -6.93 0.14
C ILE A 24 1.49 -8.18 0.31
N THR A 25 0.64 -8.20 1.33
CA THR A 25 -0.23 -9.35 1.60
C THR A 25 -1.58 -9.18 0.92
N HIS A 26 -2.12 -7.96 0.93
CA HIS A 26 -3.44 -7.66 0.39
C HIS A 26 -3.48 -6.30 -0.29
N ILE A 27 -4.29 -6.21 -1.34
CA ILE A 27 -4.69 -4.96 -1.99
C ILE A 27 -6.21 -5.02 -2.18
N TYR A 28 -6.92 -4.01 -1.70
CA TYR A 28 -8.35 -3.88 -1.87
C TYR A 28 -8.67 -2.56 -2.60
N CYS A 29 -9.57 -2.64 -3.57
CA CYS A 29 -10.09 -1.48 -4.28
C CYS A 29 -11.53 -1.23 -3.82
N HIS A 30 -11.77 -0.13 -3.12
CA HIS A 30 -13.09 0.28 -2.67
C HIS A 30 -13.59 1.40 -3.56
N TYR A 31 -14.72 1.16 -4.24
CA TYR A 31 -15.35 2.14 -5.10
C TYR A 31 -16.65 2.63 -4.45
N LEU A 32 -16.68 3.91 -4.12
CA LEU A 32 -17.83 4.56 -3.50
C LEU A 32 -17.99 5.96 -4.07
N ASN A 33 -19.21 6.32 -4.50
CA ASN A 33 -19.50 7.66 -5.06
C ASN A 33 -18.58 8.10 -6.22
N GLN A 34 -18.14 7.15 -7.04
CA GLN A 34 -17.16 7.36 -8.14
C GLN A 34 -15.72 7.65 -7.69
N GLU A 35 -15.44 7.60 -6.39
CA GLU A 35 -14.09 7.68 -5.83
C GLU A 35 -13.52 6.28 -5.62
N LEU A 36 -12.23 6.10 -5.92
CA LEU A 36 -11.46 4.91 -5.63
C LEU A 36 -10.56 5.14 -4.42
N THR A 37 -10.83 4.42 -3.33
CA THR A 37 -9.91 4.25 -2.22
C THR A 37 -9.20 2.91 -2.32
N VAL A 38 -7.87 2.90 -2.31
CA VAL A 38 -7.08 1.67 -2.28
C VAL A 38 -6.54 1.41 -0.89
N GLN A 39 -6.90 0.28 -0.30
CA GLN A 39 -6.28 -0.21 0.92
C GLN A 39 -5.17 -1.20 0.58
N VAL A 40 -4.00 -1.05 1.19
CA VAL A 40 -2.87 -1.96 1.03
C VAL A 40 -2.34 -2.41 2.38
N ASN A 41 -2.16 -3.72 2.52
CA ASN A 41 -1.50 -4.29 3.68
C ASN A 41 -0.06 -4.66 3.32
N ILE A 42 0.89 -4.15 4.10
CA ILE A 42 2.33 -4.32 3.85
C ILE A 42 3.02 -4.99 5.04
N LEU A 43 4.01 -5.83 4.72
CA LEU A 43 4.90 -6.44 5.70
C LEU A 43 6.15 -5.60 5.86
N LEU A 44 6.51 -5.34 7.11
CA LEU A 44 7.75 -4.67 7.50
C LEU A 44 8.60 -5.59 8.39
N ASP A 45 9.81 -5.14 8.69
CA ASP A 45 10.65 -5.79 9.68
C ASP A 45 10.02 -5.67 11.08
N VAL A 46 9.91 -6.80 11.79
CA VAL A 46 9.36 -6.86 13.16
C VAL A 46 10.20 -6.09 14.17
N GLU A 47 11.51 -5.95 13.92
CA GLU A 47 12.42 -5.17 14.76
C GLU A 47 12.38 -3.67 14.42
N MET A 48 11.61 -3.27 13.40
CA MET A 48 11.50 -1.87 12.99
C MET A 48 10.81 -1.04 14.08
N ARG A 49 11.38 0.12 14.37
CA ARG A 49 10.72 1.08 15.26
C ARG A 49 9.44 1.59 14.60
N ILE A 50 8.35 1.60 15.37
CA ILE A 50 7.02 2.10 14.94
C ILE A 50 7.11 3.47 14.24
N ARG A 51 7.94 4.38 14.75
CA ARG A 51 8.12 5.72 14.15
C ARG A 51 8.69 5.68 12.73
N ASP A 52 9.54 4.71 12.43
CA ASP A 52 10.21 4.59 11.13
C ASP A 52 9.28 3.84 10.17
N ALA A 53 8.54 2.84 10.67
CA ALA A 53 7.42 2.22 9.97
C ALA A 53 6.34 3.24 9.56
N GLN A 54 6.00 4.20 10.43
CA GLN A 54 5.06 5.28 10.10
C GLN A 54 5.55 6.17 8.95
N LYS A 55 6.86 6.48 8.90
CA LYS A 55 7.43 7.27 7.79
C LYS A 55 7.35 6.50 6.48
N ILE A 56 7.68 5.21 6.51
CA ILE A 56 7.58 4.31 5.35
C ILE A 56 6.14 4.24 4.87
N ALA A 57 5.18 4.01 5.77
CA ALA A 57 3.76 3.99 5.46
C ALA A 57 3.29 5.31 4.84
N SER A 58 3.71 6.46 5.39
CA SER A 58 3.36 7.76 4.83
C SER A 58 3.92 7.97 3.42
N ALA A 59 5.17 7.57 3.17
CA ALA A 59 5.79 7.69 1.85
C ALA A 59 5.13 6.75 0.83
N ALA A 60 4.82 5.53 1.25
CA ALA A 60 4.11 4.54 0.45
C ALA A 60 2.70 5.00 0.09
N ARG A 61 1.94 5.55 1.05
CA ARG A 61 0.61 6.13 0.83
C ARG A 61 0.66 7.23 -0.24
N GLN A 62 1.58 8.17 -0.11
CA GLN A 62 1.75 9.28 -1.06
C GLN A 62 2.02 8.76 -2.48
N LYS A 63 2.90 7.76 -2.64
CA LYS A 63 3.18 7.15 -3.94
C LYS A 63 1.97 6.45 -4.56
N ILE A 64 1.09 5.85 -3.76
CA ILE A 64 -0.14 5.24 -4.26
C ILE A 64 -1.14 6.31 -4.69
N GLU A 65 -1.29 7.37 -3.89
CA GLU A 65 -2.19 8.50 -4.21
C GLU A 65 -1.74 9.28 -5.47
N GLU A 66 -0.48 9.16 -5.89
CA GLU A 66 0.02 9.70 -7.17
C GLU A 66 -0.39 8.86 -8.40
N ILE A 67 -0.88 7.63 -8.20
CA ILE A 67 -1.31 6.77 -9.31
C ILE A 67 -2.63 7.31 -9.87
N LYS A 68 -2.68 7.44 -11.20
CA LYS A 68 -3.87 7.89 -11.90
C LYS A 68 -5.10 7.04 -11.51
N ASP A 69 -6.21 7.73 -11.25
CA ASP A 69 -7.53 7.19 -10.93
C ASP A 69 -7.67 6.65 -9.48
N ILE A 70 -6.66 6.81 -8.62
CA ILE A 70 -6.77 6.57 -7.17
C ILE A 70 -6.99 7.92 -6.48
N ASP A 71 -8.08 8.05 -5.73
CA ASP A 71 -8.42 9.28 -5.01
C ASP A 71 -7.85 9.30 -3.59
N ALA A 72 -7.75 8.13 -2.96
CA ALA A 72 -7.20 7.98 -1.61
C ALA A 72 -6.52 6.63 -1.42
N ALA A 73 -5.56 6.56 -0.49
CA ALA A 73 -4.97 5.30 -0.08
C ALA A 73 -4.93 5.14 1.44
N ASP A 74 -5.16 3.91 1.91
CA ASP A 74 -4.96 3.51 3.30
C ASP A 74 -3.90 2.39 3.36
N LEU A 75 -3.00 2.49 4.33
CA LEU A 75 -1.92 1.52 4.51
C LEU A 75 -1.99 0.88 5.88
N HIS A 76 -2.12 -0.44 5.91
CA HIS A 76 -2.08 -1.22 7.14
C HIS A 76 -0.74 -1.94 7.23
N LEU A 77 -0.15 -1.88 8.43
CA LEU A 77 1.12 -2.53 8.73
C LEU A 77 0.82 -3.89 9.33
N GLU A 78 1.37 -4.93 8.71
CA GLU A 78 1.32 -6.29 9.22
C GLU A 78 2.71 -6.70 9.72
N LEU A 79 2.69 -7.49 10.80
CA LEU A 79 3.85 -8.19 11.33
C LEU A 79 3.71 -9.65 10.91
N ASP A 80 4.81 -10.24 10.44
CA ASP A 80 4.83 -11.66 10.14
C ASP A 80 5.08 -12.44 11.44
N ASP A 81 4.11 -13.26 11.84
CA ASP A 81 4.17 -14.09 13.05
C ASP A 81 4.77 -15.48 12.77
N ALA A 82 5.18 -15.76 11.52
CA ALA A 82 5.84 -17.00 11.14
C ALA A 82 7.28 -17.04 11.68
N LEU A 83 7.42 -17.45 12.95
CA LEU A 83 8.68 -17.84 13.59
C LEU A 83 9.12 -19.26 13.18
#